data_AF-A0A1A8SCX6-F1
#
_entry.id   AF-A0A1A8SCX6-F1
#
_cell.length_a   1.000
_cell.length_b   1.000
_cell.length_c   1.000
_cell.angle_alpha   90.00
_cell.angle_beta   90.00
_cell.angle_gamma   90.00
#
_symmetry.space_group_name_H-M   'P 1'
#
loop_
_entity.id
_entity.type
_entity.pdbx_description
1 polymer ?
#
loop_
_entity_poly.entity_id
_entity_poly.type
_entity_poly.pdbx_seq_one_letter_code
_entity_poly.pdbx_strand_id
1 'polypeptide(L)' 'PLCYSDSDAVLLCFDVARPDMVDRALKKWKAEIQDFCPSPRILLIGCKIDLRTDVCTRIELSNQKQAPVSYEQGASL' A
#
# COMPACT_ATOMS: atom_id res chain seq x y z
N PRO A 1 -5.52 7.43 -17.64
CA PRO A 1 -6.48 7.73 -16.56
C PRO A 1 -7.91 7.73 -17.11
N LEU A 2 -8.53 6.55 -17.17
CA LEU A 2 -9.91 6.37 -17.66
C LEU A 2 -10.80 5.66 -16.63
N CYS A 3 -10.24 5.18 -15.52
CA CYS A 3 -10.95 4.31 -14.57
C CYS A 3 -11.46 5.04 -13.32
N TYR A 4 -11.18 6.34 -13.15
CA TYR A 4 -11.61 7.11 -11.96
C TYR A 4 -13.00 7.74 -12.12
N SER A 5 -13.45 7.95 -13.36
CA SER A 5 -14.78 8.48 -13.65
C SER A 5 -15.85 7.53 -13.09
N ASP A 6 -16.85 8.12 -12.42
CA ASP A 6 -18.00 7.41 -11.84
C ASP A 6 -17.65 6.33 -10.80
N SER A 7 -16.44 6.34 -10.25
CA SER A 7 -16.04 5.41 -9.19
C SER A 7 -16.54 5.85 -7.81
N ASP A 8 -17.20 4.95 -7.10
CA ASP A 8 -17.65 5.19 -5.70
C ASP A 8 -16.49 5.19 -4.70
N ALA A 9 -15.43 4.41 -4.98
CA ALA A 9 -14.26 4.28 -4.13
C ALA A 9 -13.03 3.85 -4.95
N VAL A 10 -11.84 4.13 -4.42
CA VAL A 10 -10.56 3.70 -4.97
C VAL A 10 -9.87 2.79 -3.97
N LEU A 11 -9.51 1.58 -4.42
CA LEU A 11 -8.72 0.63 -3.66
C LEU A 11 -7.24 0.88 -3.95
N LEU A 12 -6.52 1.40 -2.96
CA LEU A 12 -5.08 1.63 -3.05
C LEU A 12 -4.39 0.44 -2.39
N CYS A 13 -3.86 -0.47 -3.21
CA CYS A 13 -3.23 -1.70 -2.75
C CYS A 13 -1.72 -1.54 -2.59
N PHE A 14 -1.15 -2.15 -1.55
CA PHE A 14 0.29 -2.27 -1.38
C PHE A 14 0.70 -3.69 -0.97
N ASP A 15 1.94 -4.05 -1.27
CA ASP A 15 2.52 -5.34 -0.89
C ASP A 15 3.14 -5.23 0.51
N VAL A 16 2.66 -6.03 1.47
CA VAL A 16 3.19 -6.00 2.84
C VAL A 16 4.66 -6.41 2.92
N ALA A 17 5.19 -7.12 1.92
CA ALA A 17 6.59 -7.52 1.82
C ALA A 17 7.50 -6.43 1.20
N ARG A 18 6.95 -5.25 0.83
CA ARG A 18 7.72 -4.16 0.21
C ARG A 18 7.58 -2.84 0.97
N PRO A 19 8.01 -2.78 2.24
CA PRO A 19 7.81 -1.62 3.12
C PRO A 19 8.50 -0.34 2.61
N ASP A 20 9.62 -0.47 1.89
CA ASP A 20 10.40 0.61 1.30
C ASP A 20 9.63 1.45 0.26
N MET A 21 8.68 0.82 -0.42
CA MET A 21 7.92 1.43 -1.51
C MET A 21 6.59 2.00 -1.06
N VAL A 22 6.08 1.62 0.12
CA VAL A 22 4.72 1.94 0.56
C VAL A 22 4.49 3.45 0.63
N ASP A 23 5.31 4.19 1.37
CA ASP A 23 5.13 5.65 1.53
C ASP A 23 5.22 6.41 0.20
N ARG A 24 6.15 6.00 -0.66
CA ARG A 24 6.37 6.64 -1.97
C ARG A 24 5.22 6.36 -2.92
N ALA A 25 4.78 5.10 -2.98
CA ALA A 25 3.64 4.69 -3.78
C ALA A 25 2.36 5.39 -3.29
N LEU A 26 2.11 5.42 -1.98
CA LEU A 26 0.95 6.08 -1.39
C LEU A 26 0.89 7.55 -1.75
N LYS A 27 2.00 8.29 -1.58
CA LYS A 27 2.04 9.72 -1.94
C LYS A 27 1.75 9.94 -3.41
N LYS A 28 2.36 9.15 -4.30
CA LYS A 28 2.15 9.24 -5.74
C LYS A 28 0.69 8.95 -6.12
N TRP A 29 0.16 7.82 -5.67
CA TRP A 29 -1.19 7.39 -6.04
C TRP A 29 -2.24 8.30 -5.42
N LYS A 30 -2.06 8.77 -4.18
CA LYS A 30 -2.96 9.74 -3.56
C LYS A 30 -3.01 11.06 -4.33
N ALA A 31 -1.86 11.56 -4.79
CA ALA A 31 -1.80 12.76 -5.64
C ALA A 31 -2.53 12.54 -6.98
N GLU A 32 -2.25 11.42 -7.66
CA GLU A 32 -2.94 11.08 -8.91
C GLU A 32 -4.47 10.98 -8.71
N ILE A 33 -4.93 10.30 -7.65
CA ILE A 33 -6.35 10.16 -7.35
C ILE A 33 -6.99 11.54 -7.09
N GLN A 34 -6.31 12.43 -6.37
CA GLN A 34 -6.81 13.80 -6.11
C GLN A 34 -6.95 14.63 -7.39
N ASP A 35 -6.05 14.44 -8.36
CA ASP A 35 -6.11 15.16 -9.64
C ASP A 35 -7.33 14.73 -10.49
N PHE A 36 -7.76 13.47 -10.37
CA PHE A 36 -8.88 12.92 -11.16
C PHE A 36 -10.20 12.81 -10.39
N CYS A 37 -10.18 12.81 -9.07
CA CYS A 37 -11.35 12.67 -8.20
C CYS A 37 -11.22 13.64 -7.00
N PRO A 38 -11.93 14.78 -6.99
CA PRO A 38 -11.78 15.81 -5.96
C PRO A 38 -12.32 15.41 -4.58
N SER A 39 -13.13 14.34 -4.48
CA SER A 39 -13.60 13.78 -3.20
C SER A 39 -13.56 12.24 -3.22
N PRO A 40 -12.36 11.64 -3.22
CA PRO A 40 -12.23 10.20 -3.38
C PRO A 40 -12.45 9.49 -2.05
N ARG A 41 -13.27 8.43 -2.05
CA ARG A 41 -13.28 7.45 -0.95
C ARG A 41 -12.14 6.47 -1.19
N ILE A 42 -11.01 6.66 -0.51
CA ILE A 42 -9.83 5.81 -0.67
C ILE A 42 -9.83 4.73 0.43
N LEU A 43 -9.68 3.47 0.00
CA LEU A 43 -9.49 2.31 0.87
C LEU A 43 -8.07 1.80 0.71
N LEU A 44 -7.29 1.79 1.79
CA LEU A 44 -5.92 1.29 1.80
C LEU A 44 -5.91 -0.23 2.07
N ILE A 45 -5.36 -1.00 1.14
CA ILE A 45 -5.39 -2.47 1.19
C ILE A 45 -3.97 -3.04 1.26
N GLY A 46 -3.64 -3.73 2.36
CA GLY A 46 -2.43 -4.54 2.47
C GLY A 46 -2.62 -5.91 1.85
N CYS A 47 -1.88 -6.22 0.79
CA CYS A 47 -1.93 -7.48 0.05
C CYS A 47 -0.80 -8.43 0.45
N LYS A 48 -0.92 -9.72 0.08
CA LYS A 48 0.06 -10.80 0.36
C LYS A 48 0.36 -10.98 1.85
N ILE A 49 -0.69 -10.95 2.67
CA ILE A 49 -0.59 -10.99 4.13
C ILE A 49 0.10 -12.24 4.68
N ASP A 50 0.10 -13.33 3.92
CA ASP A 50 0.83 -14.57 4.19
C ASP A 50 2.35 -14.34 4.33
N LEU A 51 2.90 -13.36 3.60
CA LEU A 51 4.32 -13.01 3.63
C LEU A 51 4.77 -12.36 4.96
N ARG A 52 3.84 -11.93 5.82
CA ARG A 52 4.19 -11.46 7.18
C ARG A 52 4.82 -12.57 8.03
N THR A 53 4.41 -13.81 7.78
CA THR A 53 4.88 -14.99 8.51
C THR A 53 5.87 -15.84 7.70
N ASP A 54 6.05 -15.53 6.41
CA ASP A 54 6.98 -16.26 5.55
C ASP A 54 8.44 -16.05 5.98
N VAL A 55 9.16 -17.16 6.16
CA VAL A 55 10.53 -17.14 6.69
C VAL A 55 11.50 -16.53 5.69
N CYS A 56 11.38 -16.88 4.41
CA CYS A 56 12.25 -16.37 3.36
C CYS A 56 12.12 -14.85 3.23
N THR A 57 10.89 -14.35 3.15
CA THR A 57 10.58 -12.91 3.09
C THR A 57 11.14 -12.16 4.28
N ARG A 58 11.00 -12.69 5.50
CA ARG A 58 11.54 -12.06 6.71
C ARG A 58 13.07 -12.01 6.72
N ILE A 59 13.74 -13.05 6.24
CA ILE A 59 15.22 -13.07 6.13
C ILE A 59 15.69 -12.03 5.11
N GLU A 60 15.06 -11.99 3.92
CA GLU A 60 15.39 -11.02 2.87
C GLU A 60 15.23 -9.58 3.34
N LEU A 61 14.11 -9.27 4.01
CA LEU A 61 13.87 -7.94 4.56
C LEU A 61 14.81 -7.61 5.73
N SER A 62 15.13 -8.59 6.58
CA SER A 62 16.09 -8.40 7.66
C SER A 62 17.49 -8.03 7.15
N ASN A 63 17.92 -8.60 6.01
CA ASN A 63 19.19 -8.21 5.37
C ASN A 63 19.20 -6.73 4.94
N GLN A 64 18.02 -6.16 4.70
CA GLN A 64 17.82 -4.75 4.37
C GLN A 64 17.46 -3.88 5.59
N LYS A 65 17.52 -4.45 6.80
CA LYS A 65 17.09 -3.82 8.07
C LYS A 65 15.62 -3.40 8.07
N GLN A 66 14.78 -4.18 7.40
CA GLN A 66 13.33 -3.97 7.28
C GLN A 66 12.55 -5.16 7.82
N ALA A 67 11.24 -4.97 7.96
CA ALA A 67 10.29 -6.01 8.29
C ALA A 67 9.01 -5.84 7.45
N PRO A 68 8.24 -6.92 7.21
CA PRO A 68 6.94 -6.80 6.56
C PRO A 68 6.04 -5.79 7.28
N VAL A 69 5.23 -5.06 6.53
CA VAL A 69 4.32 -4.04 7.09
C VAL A 69 3.29 -4.70 8.01
N SER A 70 3.29 -4.30 9.28
CA SER A 70 2.32 -4.77 10.28
C SER A 70 0.92 -4.23 10.02
N TYR A 71 -0.08 -4.77 10.73
CA TYR A 71 -1.43 -4.24 10.64
C TYR A 71 -1.51 -2.81 11.19
N GLU A 72 -0.87 -2.55 12.33
CA GLU A 72 -0.84 -1.25 13.02
C GLU A 72 -0.13 -0.20 12.17
N GLN A 73 0.99 -0.57 11.54
CA GLN A 73 1.67 0.28 10.58
C GLN A 73 0.74 0.62 9.42
N GLY A 74 0.10 -0.38 8.82
CA GLY A 74 -0.86 -0.19 7.73
C GLY A 74 -2.04 0.72 8.09
N ALA A 75 -2.57 0.60 9.31
CA ALA A 75 -3.68 1.42 9.80
C ALA A 75 -3.29 2.86 10.14
N SER A 76 -1.99 3.15 10.29
CA SER A 76 -1.47 4.48 10.65
C SER A 76 -1.01 5.29 9.43
N LEU A 77 -1.16 4.76 8.22
CA LEU A 77 -0.75 5.38 6.95
C LEU A 77 -1.77 6.38 6.39
#